data_AF-A0A173LG02-F1
#
_entry.id   AF-A0A173LG02-F1
#
_cell.length_a   1.000
_cell.length_b   1.000
_cell.length_c   1.000
_cell.angle_alpha   90.00
_cell.angle_beta   90.00
_cell.angle_gamma   90.00
#
_symmetry.space_group_name_H-M   'P 1'
#
loop_
_entity.id
_entity.type
_entity.pdbx_description
1 polymer ?
#
loop_
_entity_poly.entity_id
_entity_poly.type
_entity_poly.pdbx_seq_one_letter_code
_entity_poly.pdbx_strand_id
1 'polypeptide(L)'
;MLPTTTVALTIRVDNDYAHGPTYTHLLNVDVPIPGDDINLTEWMLDHLFPYTGEGPEYADSLAIYSVQIISAPNDFDVLLGLAVSAMG
;
A
#
# COMPACT_ATOMS: atom_id res chain seq x y z
N MET A 1 -3.88 -28.93 3.48
CA MET A 1 -3.98 -27.46 3.64
C MET A 1 -4.28 -26.90 2.27
N LEU A 2 -5.29 -26.03 2.14
CA LEU A 2 -5.49 -25.28 0.91
C LEU A 2 -4.31 -24.30 0.76
N PRO A 3 -3.81 -24.02 -0.45
CA PRO A 3 -2.79 -23.01 -0.63
C PRO A 3 -3.34 -21.66 -0.15
N THR A 4 -2.56 -20.96 0.68
CA THR A 4 -2.89 -19.59 1.07
C THR A 4 -2.87 -18.74 -0.18
N THR A 5 -3.98 -18.05 -0.49
CA THR A 5 -4.10 -17.16 -1.65
C THR A 5 -3.73 -15.72 -1.33
N THR A 6 -3.47 -15.44 -0.06
CA THR A 6 -3.13 -14.11 0.46
C THR A 6 -1.82 -14.14 1.24
N VAL A 7 -1.20 -12.98 1.36
CA VAL A 7 -0.01 -12.72 2.17
C VAL A 7 -0.33 -11.61 3.17
N ALA A 8 0.04 -11.82 4.42
CA ALA A 8 -0.09 -10.83 5.48
C ALA A 8 1.12 -9.88 5.43
N LEU A 9 0.89 -8.59 5.20
CA LEU A 9 1.93 -7.56 5.10
C LEU A 9 1.73 -6.49 6.18
N THR A 10 2.82 -5.86 6.59
CA THR A 10 2.74 -4.55 7.26
C THR A 10 3.13 -3.48 6.25
N ILE A 11 2.23 -2.53 6.04
CA ILE A 11 2.44 -1.39 5.15
C ILE A 11 2.50 -0.09 5.95
N ARG A 12 3.33 0.83 5.48
CA ARG A 12 3.29 2.24 5.86
C ARG A 12 2.54 3.00 4.78
N VAL A 13 1.54 3.76 5.17
CA VAL A 13 0.78 4.68 4.31
C VAL A 13 1.10 6.09 4.74
N ASP A 14 1.48 6.96 3.78
CA ASP A 14 1.64 8.39 4.03
C ASP A 14 0.73 9.18 3.08
N ASN A 15 -0.04 10.11 3.64
CA ASN A 15 -0.96 11.00 2.94
C ASN A 15 -0.54 12.45 3.22
N ASP A 16 -0.01 13.15 2.22
CA ASP A 16 0.50 14.52 2.36
C ASP A 16 -0.34 15.52 1.55
N TYR A 17 -1.20 16.27 2.22
CA TYR A 17 -2.10 17.23 1.59
C TYR A 17 -1.41 18.58 1.41
N ALA A 18 -1.35 19.10 0.17
CA ALA A 18 -0.48 20.22 -0.23
C ALA A 18 -0.67 21.52 0.59
N HIS A 19 -1.84 21.72 1.17
CA HIS A 19 -2.17 22.86 2.05
C HIS A 19 -2.80 22.41 3.38
N GLY A 20 -2.62 21.13 3.71
CA GLY A 20 -3.30 20.46 4.81
C GLY A 20 -2.33 19.74 5.74
N PRO A 21 -2.87 18.85 6.58
CA PRO A 21 -2.08 17.96 7.41
C PRO A 21 -1.34 16.90 6.58
N THR A 22 -0.34 16.28 7.22
CA THR A 22 0.27 15.03 6.75
C THR A 22 -0.10 13.93 7.74
N TYR A 23 -0.42 12.75 7.23
CA TYR A 23 -0.74 11.58 8.03
C TYR A 23 0.16 10.41 7.68
N THR A 24 0.51 9.61 8.70
CA THR A 24 1.28 8.38 8.55
C THR A 24 0.57 7.26 9.33
N HIS A 25 0.28 6.16 8.66
CA HIS A 25 -0.35 4.98 9.26
C HIS A 25 0.50 3.74 9.04
N LEU A 26 0.52 2.86 10.05
CA LEU A 26 1.04 1.50 9.94
C LEU A 26 -0.13 0.53 9.97
N LEU A 27 -0.34 -0.20 8.89
CA LEU A 27 -1.47 -1.10 8.72
C LEU A 27 -0.97 -2.53 8.52
N ASN A 28 -1.66 -3.49 9.14
CA ASN A 28 -1.50 -4.90 8.84
C ASN A 28 -2.63 -5.31 7.90
N VAL A 29 -2.28 -5.83 6.73
CA VAL A 29 -3.22 -6.11 5.64
C VAL A 29 -3.00 -7.52 5.09
N ASP A 30 -4.08 -8.19 4.74
CA ASP A 30 -4.07 -9.45 3.99
C ASP A 30 -4.41 -9.15 2.53
N VAL A 31 -3.46 -9.36 1.62
CA VAL A 31 -3.62 -9.06 0.20
C VAL A 31 -3.33 -10.28 -0.67
N PRO A 32 -3.88 -10.35 -1.89
CA PRO A 32 -3.60 -11.46 -2.81
C PRO A 32 -2.11 -11.59 -3.08
N ILE A 33 -1.61 -12.82 -3.11
CA ILE A 33 -0.21 -13.07 -3.51
C ILE A 33 -0.02 -12.60 -4.96
N PRO A 34 0.98 -11.76 -5.26
CA PRO A 34 1.27 -11.38 -6.64
C PRO A 34 1.64 -12.62 -7.47
N GLY A 35 1.11 -12.71 -8.69
CA GLY A 35 1.51 -13.78 -9.62
C GLY A 35 2.95 -13.58 -10.11
N ASP A 36 3.62 -14.68 -10.48
CA ASP A 36 5.05 -14.67 -10.83
C ASP A 36 5.42 -13.69 -11.96
N ASP A 37 4.49 -13.44 -12.89
CA ASP A 37 4.70 -12.59 -14.08
C ASP A 37 4.01 -11.21 -14.00
N ILE A 38 3.53 -10.79 -12.81
CA ILE A 38 2.83 -9.51 -12.66
C ILE A 38 3.79 -8.33 -12.45
N ASN A 39 3.40 -7.16 -12.96
CA ASN A 39 4.07 -5.92 -12.59
C ASN A 39 3.74 -5.56 -11.14
N LEU A 40 4.74 -5.65 -10.25
CA LEU A 40 4.55 -5.39 -8.82
C LEU A 40 4.07 -3.96 -8.54
N THR A 41 4.43 -2.97 -9.36
CA THR A 41 3.91 -1.60 -9.20
C THR A 41 2.42 -1.52 -9.49
N GLU A 42 1.94 -2.17 -10.55
CA GLU A 42 0.50 -2.23 -10.86
C GLU A 42 -0.25 -3.01 -9.76
N TRP A 43 0.29 -4.14 -9.33
CA TRP A 43 -0.26 -4.91 -8.21
C TRP A 43 -0.35 -4.08 -6.92
N MET A 44 0.67 -3.28 -6.59
CA MET A 44 0.63 -2.38 -5.43
C MET A 44 -0.43 -1.28 -5.60
N LEU A 45 -0.59 -0.74 -6.80
CA LEU A 45 -1.64 0.26 -7.09
C LEU A 45 -3.04 -0.32 -6.91
N ASP A 46 -3.26 -1.57 -7.33
CA ASP A 46 -4.57 -2.21 -7.24
C ASP A 46 -4.90 -2.70 -5.82
N HIS A 47 -3.90 -3.16 -5.06
CA HIS A 47 -4.13 -3.86 -3.78
C HIS A 47 -3.69 -3.11 -2.54
N LEU A 48 -2.72 -2.19 -2.62
CA LEU A 48 -2.20 -1.46 -1.46
C LEU A 48 -2.57 0.02 -1.48
N PHE A 49 -2.60 0.65 -2.65
CA PHE A 49 -2.97 2.06 -2.78
C PHE A 49 -4.39 2.39 -2.30
N PRO A 50 -5.40 1.50 -2.38
CA PRO A 50 -6.72 1.78 -1.81
C PRO A 50 -6.76 1.98 -0.29
N TYR A 51 -5.68 1.65 0.44
CA TYR A 51 -5.53 1.97 1.86
C TYR A 51 -5.07 3.41 2.13
N THR A 52 -4.77 4.18 1.09
CA THR A 52 -4.42 5.61 1.17
C THR A 52 -5.67 6.48 1.31
N GLY A 53 -5.47 7.75 1.66
CA GLY A 53 -6.54 8.70 1.91
C GLY A 53 -7.06 8.68 3.35
N GLU A 54 -7.69 9.79 3.75
CA GLU A 54 -8.14 10.02 5.13
C GLU A 54 -9.66 10.17 5.26
N GLY A 55 -10.40 9.88 4.19
CA GLY A 55 -11.85 9.98 4.17
C GLY A 55 -12.40 11.12 3.30
N PRO A 56 -13.74 11.25 3.25
CA PRO A 56 -14.42 12.14 2.31
C PRO A 56 -14.14 13.62 2.55
N GLU A 57 -13.76 14.03 3.75
CA GLU A 57 -13.41 15.42 4.06
C GLU A 57 -12.18 15.93 3.29
N TYR A 58 -11.34 15.02 2.78
CA TYR A 58 -10.14 15.33 2.01
C TYR A 58 -10.27 15.06 0.51
N ALA A 59 -11.44 14.63 0.02
CA ALA A 59 -11.63 14.17 -1.36
C ALA A 59 -11.33 15.23 -2.43
N ASP A 60 -11.49 16.51 -2.10
CA ASP A 60 -11.22 17.64 -3.01
C ASP A 60 -9.85 18.31 -2.75
N SER A 61 -9.00 17.70 -1.91
CA SER A 61 -7.69 18.23 -1.55
C SER A 61 -6.60 17.54 -2.35
N LEU A 62 -5.78 18.33 -3.05
CA LEU A 62 -4.58 17.83 -3.72
C LEU A 62 -3.63 17.23 -2.69
N ALA A 63 -3.23 15.98 -2.89
CA ALA A 63 -2.32 15.28 -2.01
C ALA A 63 -1.31 14.42 -2.78
N ILE A 64 -0.23 14.07 -2.08
CA ILE A 64 0.66 12.99 -2.46
C ILE A 64 0.34 11.81 -1.54
N TYR A 65 -0.05 10.70 -2.15
CA TYR A 65 -0.34 9.46 -1.45
C TYR A 65 0.78 8.47 -1.72
N SER A 66 1.24 7.78 -0.68
CA SER A 66 2.26 6.75 -0.82
C SER A 66 1.99 5.56 0.07
N VAL A 67 2.42 4.40 -0.39
CA VAL A 67 2.38 3.16 0.36
C VAL A 67 3.70 2.41 0.19
N GLN A 68 4.24 1.90 1.29
CA GLN A 68 5.46 1.11 1.33
C GLN A 68 5.22 -0.17 2.13
N ILE A 69 5.73 -1.30 1.64
CA ILE A 69 5.77 -2.56 2.39
C ILE A 69 6.97 -2.52 3.34
N ILE A 70 6.73 -2.55 4.64
CA ILE A 70 7.78 -2.47 5.67
C ILE A 70 7.99 -3.79 6.41
N SER A 71 7.08 -4.76 6.24
CA SER A 71 7.23 -6.13 6.72
C SER A 71 6.48 -7.09 5.81
N ALA A 72 7.12 -8.23 5.52
CA ALA A 72 6.54 -9.35 4.79
C ALA A 72 7.00 -10.66 5.46
N PRO A 73 6.28 -11.79 5.28
CA PRO A 73 6.77 -13.09 5.71
C PRO A 73 8.02 -13.49 4.91
N ASN A 74 8.90 -14.30 5.49
CA ASN A 74 10.20 -14.67 4.90
C ASN A 74 10.10 -15.20 3.46
N ASP A 75 9.06 -15.97 3.14
CA ASP A 75 8.87 -16.53 1.79
C ASP A 75 8.51 -15.45 0.74
N PHE A 76 8.24 -14.22 1.19
CA PHE A 76 7.87 -13.05 0.40
C PHE A 76 8.81 -11.85 0.63
N ASP A 77 10.05 -12.09 1.07
CA ASP A 77 11.05 -11.03 1.30
C ASP A 77 11.30 -10.14 0.07
N VAL A 78 11.02 -10.63 -1.15
CA VAL A 78 11.08 -9.84 -2.39
C VAL A 78 10.13 -8.64 -2.40
N LEU A 79 9.06 -8.68 -1.60
CA LEU A 79 8.10 -7.59 -1.47
C LEU A 79 8.57 -6.51 -0.50
N LEU A 80 9.50 -6.83 0.40
CA LEU A 80 9.97 -5.92 1.43
C LEU A 80 10.64 -4.69 0.82
N GLY A 81 10.22 -3.51 1.25
CA GLY A 81 10.77 -2.23 0.82
C GLY A 81 10.18 -1.68 -0.48
N LEU A 82 9.35 -2.45 -1.20
CA LEU A 82 8.63 -1.93 -2.35
C LEU A 82 7.73 -0.76 -1.93
N ALA A 83 7.72 0.29 -2.75
CA ALA A 83 6.97 1.51 -2.51
C ALA A 83 6.36 2.03 -3.81
N VAL A 84 5.16 2.59 -3.71
CA VAL A 84 4.53 3.33 -4.81
C VAL A 84 3.95 4.63 -4.26
N SER A 85 3.96 5.68 -5.08
CA SER A 85 3.36 6.97 -4.77
C SER A 85 2.67 7.54 -5.99
N ALA A 86 1.58 8.27 -5.78
CA ALA A 86 0.91 9.02 -6.81
C ALA A 86 0.32 10.32 -6.24
N MET A 87 0.14 11.30 -7.11
CA MET A 87 -0.56 12.54 -6.79
C MET A 87 -2.03 12.38 -7.18
N GLY A 88 -2.93 12.87 -6.32
CA GLY A 88 -4.38 12.82 -6.53
C GLY A 88 -5.08 14.03 -5.95
#